data_AF-A0A954BIJ7-F1
#
_entry.id   AF-A0A954BIJ7-F1
#
_cell.length_a   1.000
_cell.length_b   1.000
_cell.length_c   1.000
_cell.angle_alpha   90.00
_cell.angle_beta   90.00
_cell.angle_gamma   90.00
#
_symmetry.space_group_name_H-M   'P 1'
#
loop_
_entity.id
_entity.type
_entity.pdbx_description
1 polymer ?
#
loop_
_entity_poly.entity_id
_entity_poly.type
_entity_poly.pdbx_seq_one_letter_code
_entity_poly.pdbx_strand_id
1 'polypeptide(L)'
;YKQESPFRANRVGGAIVARNIAHHLETALADKPKSWRPLIYCWRGGMRSNAMATILSSVGWPTGVVKGGYKTWRREVVAGLECDEPLLPVRLIDGQTGTGKTALLHAIAAAGGQVIDLEGLAHHRGSAFGDFGMGTQPAQRLFETEIWTRLREFDPTRPIFVEAESALVGRRRVPRRLWRSMLAAPRVELQASVTARAVYLQTAYGDVISDPHRLNGALDKLVALQSKERVSEWKALAGAGQYAQLAEELIREHYDPLYARSRKRREDAPVQTVELEDFSRESLMKAAQDVIVP
;
A
#
# COMPACT_ATOMS: atom_id res chain seq x y z
N TYR A 1 -28.21 17.27 -19.42
CA TYR A 1 -29.21 16.17 -19.38
C TYR A 1 -30.21 16.19 -18.23
N LYS A 2 -29.90 16.68 -17.02
CA LYS A 2 -30.90 16.80 -15.93
C LYS A 2 -31.98 17.87 -16.18
N GLN A 3 -31.87 18.64 -17.26
CA GLN A 3 -32.70 19.80 -17.57
C GLN A 3 -33.44 19.72 -18.93
N GLU A 4 -33.41 18.60 -19.67
CA GLU A 4 -34.03 18.53 -21.02
C GLU A 4 -35.11 17.44 -21.19
N SER A 5 -34.85 16.18 -20.80
CA SER A 5 -35.88 15.11 -20.74
C SER A 5 -35.26 13.80 -20.22
N PRO A 6 -35.83 13.17 -19.17
CA PRO A 6 -35.42 11.84 -18.71
C PRO A 6 -35.46 10.78 -19.82
N PHE A 7 -36.42 10.88 -20.75
CA PHE A 7 -36.57 9.94 -21.86
C PHE A 7 -35.37 9.98 -22.82
N ARG A 8 -34.89 11.17 -23.21
CA ARG A 8 -33.72 11.31 -24.10
C ARG A 8 -32.47 10.72 -23.46
N ALA A 9 -32.25 10.99 -22.17
CA ALA A 9 -31.13 10.42 -21.42
C ALA A 9 -31.21 8.89 -21.34
N ASN A 10 -32.41 8.35 -21.09
CA ASN A 10 -32.63 6.89 -21.05
C ASN A 10 -32.42 6.24 -22.43
N ARG A 11 -32.87 6.86 -23.52
CA ARG A 11 -32.68 6.34 -24.89
C ARG A 11 -31.20 6.23 -25.26
N VAL A 12 -30.42 7.30 -25.02
CA VAL A 12 -28.97 7.30 -25.28
C VAL A 12 -28.26 6.31 -24.36
N GLY A 13 -28.57 6.32 -23.06
CA GLY A 13 -27.98 5.38 -22.10
C GLY A 13 -28.30 3.93 -22.40
N GLY A 14 -29.52 3.63 -22.86
CA GLY A 14 -29.93 2.29 -23.27
C GLY A 14 -29.12 1.75 -24.44
N ALA A 15 -28.88 2.57 -25.47
CA ALA A 15 -28.04 2.18 -26.61
C ALA A 15 -26.59 1.87 -26.18
N ILE A 16 -26.02 2.67 -25.27
CA ILE A 16 -24.67 2.43 -24.72
C ILE A 16 -24.64 1.11 -23.94
N VAL A 17 -25.62 0.88 -23.06
CA VAL A 17 -25.70 -0.35 -22.25
C VAL A 17 -25.84 -1.57 -23.16
N ALA A 18 -26.69 -1.53 -24.19
CA ALA A 18 -26.87 -2.63 -25.11
C ALA A 18 -25.56 -2.99 -25.84
N ARG A 19 -24.82 -2.00 -26.34
CA ARG A 19 -23.51 -2.21 -26.98
C ARG A 19 -22.49 -2.83 -26.03
N ASN A 20 -22.44 -2.35 -24.78
CA ASN A 20 -21.51 -2.89 -23.77
C ASN A 20 -21.88 -4.33 -23.37
N ILE A 21 -23.17 -4.66 -23.27
CA ILE A 21 -23.62 -6.03 -22.99
C ILE A 21 -23.16 -6.97 -24.11
N ALA A 22 -23.43 -6.61 -25.38
CA ALA A 22 -23.00 -7.38 -26.54
C ALA A 22 -21.48 -7.59 -26.53
N HIS A 23 -20.71 -6.52 -26.36
CA HIS A 23 -19.25 -6.60 -26.30
C HIS A 23 -18.76 -7.54 -25.19
N HIS A 24 -19.35 -7.50 -23.99
CA HIS A 24 -18.97 -8.40 -22.91
C HIS A 24 -19.27 -9.87 -23.22
N LEU A 25 -20.42 -10.16 -23.84
CA LEU A 25 -20.79 -11.52 -24.27
C LEU A 25 -19.84 -12.06 -25.34
N GLU A 26 -19.40 -11.21 -26.27
CA GLU A 26 -18.49 -11.57 -27.36
C GLU A 26 -17.02 -11.69 -26.90
N THR A 27 -16.68 -11.17 -25.71
CA THR A 27 -15.29 -11.09 -25.25
C THR A 27 -15.12 -11.70 -23.85
N ALA A 28 -15.08 -10.88 -22.80
CA ALA A 28 -14.72 -11.27 -21.44
C ALA A 28 -15.62 -12.38 -20.85
N LEU A 29 -16.84 -12.54 -21.38
CA LEU A 29 -17.82 -13.54 -20.94
C LEU A 29 -18.01 -14.70 -21.93
N ALA A 30 -17.36 -14.68 -23.10
CA ALA A 30 -17.60 -15.65 -24.18
C ALA A 30 -17.36 -17.11 -23.74
N ASP A 31 -16.30 -17.33 -22.96
CA ASP A 31 -15.89 -18.67 -22.53
C ASP A 31 -16.49 -19.09 -21.18
N LYS A 32 -17.46 -18.34 -20.64
CA LYS A 32 -18.03 -18.67 -19.32
C LYS A 32 -18.99 -19.85 -19.44
N PRO A 33 -18.83 -20.91 -18.62
CA PRO A 33 -19.69 -22.08 -18.69
C PRO A 33 -21.11 -21.75 -18.19
N LYS A 34 -22.09 -22.59 -18.52
CA LYS A 34 -23.48 -22.44 -18.07
C LYS A 34 -23.62 -22.37 -16.53
N SER A 35 -22.71 -23.01 -15.79
CA SER A 35 -22.68 -22.99 -14.33
C SER A 35 -22.17 -21.68 -13.73
N TRP A 36 -21.64 -20.77 -14.53
CA TRP A 36 -21.10 -19.50 -14.06
C TRP A 36 -22.19 -18.59 -13.49
N ARG A 37 -21.92 -17.99 -12.31
CA ARG A 37 -22.89 -17.20 -11.53
C ARG A 37 -22.38 -15.77 -11.34
N PRO A 38 -22.69 -14.83 -12.25
CA PRO A 38 -22.22 -13.46 -12.13
C PRO A 38 -22.96 -12.68 -11.04
N LEU A 39 -22.21 -11.92 -10.26
CA LEU A 39 -22.73 -10.85 -9.40
C LEU A 39 -22.48 -9.49 -10.07
N ILE A 40 -23.56 -8.79 -10.39
CA ILE A 40 -23.54 -7.59 -11.25
C ILE A 40 -23.81 -6.35 -10.40
N TYR A 41 -23.08 -5.27 -10.65
CA TYR A 41 -23.34 -3.99 -10.01
C TYR A 41 -23.06 -2.81 -10.93
N CYS A 42 -23.78 -1.72 -10.70
CA CYS A 42 -23.39 -0.39 -11.14
C CYS A 42 -23.22 0.51 -9.91
N TRP A 43 -22.91 1.80 -10.09
CA TRP A 43 -22.69 2.71 -8.96
C TRP A 43 -23.82 2.70 -7.91
N ARG A 44 -25.09 2.59 -8.34
CA ARG A 44 -26.27 2.63 -7.45
C ARG A 44 -27.16 1.37 -7.51
N GLY A 45 -26.76 0.33 -8.24
CA GLY A 45 -27.56 -0.91 -8.37
C GLY A 45 -28.92 -0.71 -9.06
N GLY A 46 -29.02 0.25 -9.99
CA GLY A 46 -30.26 0.59 -10.70
C GLY A 46 -30.31 0.05 -12.13
N MET A 47 -30.90 0.83 -13.05
CA MET A 47 -31.20 0.41 -14.43
C MET A 47 -30.05 -0.28 -15.18
N ARG A 48 -28.81 0.19 -15.04
CA ARG A 48 -27.65 -0.37 -15.76
C ARG A 48 -27.31 -1.80 -15.36
N SER A 49 -27.24 -2.07 -14.05
CA SER A 49 -26.98 -3.41 -13.56
C SER A 49 -28.15 -4.35 -13.83
N ASN A 50 -29.39 -3.85 -13.74
CA ASN A 50 -30.57 -4.65 -14.06
C ASN A 50 -30.64 -5.01 -15.55
N ALA A 51 -30.32 -4.08 -16.45
CA ALA A 51 -30.28 -4.35 -17.88
C ALA A 51 -29.26 -5.46 -18.24
N MET A 52 -28.05 -5.39 -17.68
CA MET A 52 -27.06 -6.45 -17.84
C MET A 52 -27.58 -7.77 -17.26
N ALA A 53 -28.13 -7.75 -16.04
CA ALA A 53 -28.67 -8.94 -15.38
C ALA A 53 -29.79 -9.61 -16.18
N THR A 54 -30.70 -8.83 -16.78
CA THR A 54 -31.76 -9.34 -17.65
C THR A 54 -31.18 -10.11 -18.82
N ILE A 55 -30.26 -9.51 -19.59
CA ILE A 55 -29.69 -10.20 -20.76
C ILE A 55 -28.90 -11.44 -20.33
N LEU A 56 -28.04 -11.33 -19.32
CA LEU A 56 -27.24 -12.46 -18.84
C LEU A 56 -28.11 -13.60 -18.28
N SER A 57 -29.24 -13.28 -17.63
CA SER A 57 -30.20 -14.29 -17.17
C SER A 57 -30.91 -14.98 -18.35
N SER A 58 -31.23 -14.23 -19.41
CA SER A 58 -31.84 -14.78 -20.63
C SER A 58 -30.90 -15.70 -21.42
N VAL A 59 -29.58 -15.48 -21.32
CA VAL A 59 -28.57 -16.41 -21.85
C VAL A 59 -28.54 -17.74 -21.07
N GLY A 60 -29.06 -17.75 -19.83
CA GLY A 60 -29.20 -18.95 -19.01
C GLY A 60 -28.26 -19.00 -17.79
N TRP A 61 -27.54 -17.90 -17.48
CA TRP A 61 -26.72 -17.83 -16.27
C TRP A 61 -27.54 -17.44 -15.03
N PRO A 62 -27.31 -18.06 -13.86
CA PRO A 62 -27.90 -17.62 -12.60
C PRO A 62 -27.23 -16.31 -12.17
N THR A 63 -27.91 -15.17 -12.39
CA THR A 63 -27.36 -13.84 -12.13
C THR A 63 -27.85 -13.23 -10.83
N GLY A 64 -26.96 -12.53 -10.13
CA GLY A 64 -27.28 -11.71 -8.95
C GLY A 64 -27.00 -10.24 -9.21
N VAL A 65 -27.72 -9.34 -8.52
CA VAL A 65 -27.45 -7.89 -8.55
C VAL A 65 -27.18 -7.38 -7.15
N VAL A 66 -26.10 -6.61 -6.98
CA VAL A 66 -25.79 -5.97 -5.69
C VAL A 66 -26.81 -4.87 -5.40
N LYS A 67 -27.60 -5.05 -4.35
CA LYS A 67 -28.62 -4.08 -3.92
C LYS A 67 -27.97 -2.74 -3.54
N GLY A 68 -28.42 -1.67 -4.19
CA GLY A 68 -27.85 -0.32 -4.02
C GLY A 68 -26.46 -0.13 -4.65
N GLY A 69 -25.91 -1.16 -5.29
CA GLY A 69 -24.68 -1.13 -6.09
C GLY A 69 -23.41 -0.90 -5.28
N TYR A 70 -22.33 -0.51 -5.99
CA TYR A 70 -21.02 -0.27 -5.39
C TYR A 70 -21.05 0.80 -4.29
N LYS A 71 -21.99 1.77 -4.34
CA LYS A 71 -22.13 2.78 -3.28
C LYS A 71 -22.50 2.15 -1.94
N THR A 72 -23.30 1.08 -1.92
CA THR A 72 -23.62 0.36 -0.68
C THR A 72 -22.35 -0.24 -0.07
N TRP A 73 -21.59 -0.98 -0.87
CA TRP A 73 -20.29 -1.52 -0.46
C TRP A 73 -19.35 -0.43 0.06
N ARG A 74 -19.22 0.69 -0.66
CA ARG A 74 -18.34 1.76 -0.17
C ARG A 74 -18.81 2.38 1.14
N ARG A 75 -20.10 2.47 1.41
CA ARG A 75 -20.58 2.94 2.72
C ARG A 75 -20.13 2.02 3.84
N GLU A 76 -20.17 0.71 3.64
CA GLU A 76 -19.67 -0.26 4.63
C GLU A 76 -18.17 -0.10 4.86
N VAL A 77 -17.38 0.00 3.79
CA VAL A 77 -15.93 0.26 3.87
C VAL A 77 -15.64 1.57 4.63
N VAL A 78 -16.36 2.67 4.34
CA VAL A 78 -16.18 3.95 5.08
C VAL A 78 -16.55 3.73 6.55
N ALA A 79 -17.71 3.13 6.81
CA ALA A 79 -18.23 2.98 8.16
C ALA A 79 -17.26 2.20 9.05
N GLY A 80 -16.65 1.13 8.55
CA GLY A 80 -15.70 0.32 9.33
C GLY A 80 -14.32 0.97 9.56
N LEU A 81 -13.90 1.87 8.66
CA LEU A 81 -12.59 2.51 8.71
C LEU A 81 -12.58 3.92 9.35
N GLU A 82 -13.72 4.59 9.31
CA GLU A 82 -13.90 5.95 9.83
C GLU A 82 -14.78 5.98 11.09
N CYS A 83 -15.02 4.84 11.75
CA CYS A 83 -15.76 4.78 13.00
C CYS A 83 -14.94 5.21 14.23
N ASP A 84 -15.62 5.28 15.38
CA ASP A 84 -15.05 5.50 16.72
C ASP A 84 -15.04 4.21 17.56
N GLU A 85 -15.09 3.05 16.88
CA GLU A 85 -14.94 1.74 17.53
C GLU A 85 -13.61 1.58 18.27
N PRO A 86 -13.47 0.55 19.14
CA PRO A 86 -12.21 0.25 19.80
C PRO A 86 -11.04 0.18 18.84
N LEU A 87 -9.88 0.60 19.35
CA LEU A 87 -8.61 0.56 18.62
C LEU A 87 -8.32 -0.87 18.17
N LEU A 88 -7.76 -0.98 16.97
CA LEU A 88 -7.24 -2.24 16.46
C LEU A 88 -5.99 -2.63 17.26
N PRO A 89 -5.71 -3.92 17.48
CA PRO A 89 -4.54 -4.41 18.20
C PRO A 89 -3.26 -4.25 17.36
N VAL A 90 -2.91 -3.02 17.00
CA VAL A 90 -1.77 -2.73 16.13
C VAL A 90 -0.46 -2.89 16.89
N ARG A 91 0.55 -3.47 16.25
CA ARG A 91 1.96 -3.38 16.63
C ARG A 91 2.73 -2.72 15.50
N LEU A 92 3.45 -1.64 15.81
CA LEU A 92 4.22 -0.92 14.81
C LEU A 92 5.61 -1.53 14.62
N ILE A 93 6.00 -1.73 13.38
CA ILE A 93 7.37 -2.01 12.97
C ILE A 93 8.05 -0.67 12.66
N ASP A 94 8.91 -0.22 13.56
CA ASP A 94 9.68 1.03 13.45
C ASP A 94 11.16 0.72 13.18
N GLY A 95 11.89 1.69 12.67
CA GLY A 95 13.28 1.49 12.25
C GLY A 95 13.72 2.56 11.26
N GLN A 96 15.02 2.82 11.21
CA GLN A 96 15.61 3.82 10.33
C GLN A 96 15.50 3.41 8.84
N THR A 97 15.92 4.29 7.93
CA THR A 97 15.95 3.96 6.50
C THR A 97 16.86 2.77 6.25
N GLY A 98 16.40 1.79 5.47
CA GLY A 98 17.20 0.62 5.11
C GLY A 98 17.25 -0.48 6.17
N THR A 99 16.52 -0.38 7.29
CA THR A 99 16.41 -1.47 8.28
C THR A 99 15.47 -2.60 7.87
N GLY A 100 15.12 -2.74 6.59
CA GLY A 100 14.33 -3.86 6.10
C GLY A 100 12.91 -4.00 6.67
N LYS A 101 12.26 -2.91 7.12
CA LYS A 101 10.92 -2.95 7.73
C LYS A 101 9.88 -3.71 6.87
N THR A 102 9.78 -3.35 5.59
CA THR A 102 8.87 -4.00 4.64
C THR A 102 9.22 -5.48 4.45
N ALA A 103 10.51 -5.83 4.41
CA ALA A 103 10.95 -7.22 4.31
C ALA A 103 10.60 -8.03 5.57
N LEU A 104 10.73 -7.43 6.76
CA LEU A 104 10.27 -8.07 8.00
C LEU A 104 8.75 -8.24 8.01
N LEU A 105 7.97 -7.24 7.58
CA LEU A 105 6.51 -7.37 7.46
C LEU A 105 6.13 -8.54 6.56
N HIS A 106 6.82 -8.73 5.43
CA HIS A 106 6.58 -9.88 4.55
C HIS A 106 6.98 -11.21 5.22
N ALA A 107 8.07 -11.24 5.97
CA ALA A 107 8.46 -12.41 6.76
C ALA A 107 7.44 -12.74 7.88
N ILE A 108 6.90 -11.72 8.56
CA ILE A 108 5.82 -11.87 9.54
C ILE A 108 4.57 -12.48 8.89
N ALA A 109 4.17 -11.97 7.72
CA ALA A 109 3.05 -12.54 6.97
C ALA A 109 3.31 -14.00 6.57
N ALA A 110 4.52 -14.32 6.10
CA ALA A 110 4.92 -15.68 5.74
C ALA A 110 4.96 -16.63 6.95
N ALA A 111 5.25 -16.12 8.14
CA ALA A 111 5.19 -16.84 9.41
C ALA A 111 3.76 -16.93 10.00
N GLY A 112 2.74 -16.44 9.30
CA GLY A 112 1.33 -16.52 9.72
C GLY A 112 0.85 -15.36 10.59
N GLY A 113 1.62 -14.28 10.71
CA GLY A 113 1.21 -13.03 11.36
C GLY A 113 0.24 -12.21 10.49
N GLN A 114 -0.50 -11.30 11.12
CA GLN A 114 -1.47 -10.42 10.44
C GLN A 114 -0.79 -9.12 10.06
N VAL A 115 -0.75 -8.77 8.77
CA VAL A 115 0.07 -7.66 8.27
C VAL A 115 -0.73 -6.72 7.37
N ILE A 116 -0.57 -5.42 7.60
CA ILE A 116 -0.98 -4.38 6.65
C ILE A 116 0.27 -3.67 6.16
N ASP A 117 0.74 -4.08 4.99
CA ASP A 117 1.76 -3.37 4.20
C ASP A 117 1.12 -2.15 3.52
N LEU A 118 1.25 -0.97 4.13
CA LEU A 118 0.58 0.25 3.66
C LEU A 118 1.23 0.79 2.39
N GLU A 119 2.55 0.78 2.31
CA GLU A 119 3.35 1.11 1.13
C GLU A 119 2.98 0.23 -0.07
N GLY A 120 2.92 -1.09 0.14
CA GLY A 120 2.48 -2.06 -0.85
C GLY A 120 1.06 -1.78 -1.33
N LEU A 121 0.12 -1.48 -0.41
CA LEU A 121 -1.25 -1.12 -0.79
C LEU A 121 -1.36 0.24 -1.49
N ALA A 122 -0.44 1.17 -1.21
CA ALA A 122 -0.40 2.50 -1.80
C ALA A 122 0.39 2.55 -3.12
N HIS A 123 1.07 1.47 -3.51
CA HIS A 123 2.07 1.47 -4.58
C HIS A 123 3.09 2.60 -4.40
N HIS A 124 3.66 2.69 -3.21
CA HIS A 124 4.58 3.76 -2.81
C HIS A 124 5.70 3.16 -1.97
N ARG A 125 6.91 3.73 -2.01
CA ARG A 125 7.99 3.38 -1.09
C ARG A 125 8.22 4.51 -0.08
N GLY A 126 8.67 4.21 1.12
CA GLY A 126 9.07 5.23 2.09
C GLY A 126 10.36 5.89 1.61
N SER A 127 10.55 7.19 1.91
CA SER A 127 11.71 8.06 1.59
C SER A 127 11.59 9.00 0.38
N ALA A 128 12.66 9.77 0.12
CA ALA A 128 12.79 10.64 -1.06
C ALA A 128 12.71 9.86 -2.39
N PHE A 129 12.89 8.53 -2.32
CA PHE A 129 12.76 7.60 -3.43
C PHE A 129 11.35 6.97 -3.52
N GLY A 130 10.34 7.57 -2.90
CA GLY A 130 9.04 6.92 -2.71
C GLY A 130 8.14 6.77 -3.93
N ASP A 131 8.24 7.68 -4.90
CA ASP A 131 7.44 7.66 -6.13
C ASP A 131 8.03 6.74 -7.22
N PHE A 132 9.14 6.04 -6.96
CA PHE A 132 9.86 5.27 -7.99
C PHE A 132 9.46 3.79 -8.01
N GLY A 133 9.30 3.24 -9.23
CA GLY A 133 9.25 1.79 -9.48
C GLY A 133 7.92 1.08 -9.21
N MET A 134 7.02 1.65 -8.40
CA MET A 134 5.78 0.97 -7.96
C MET A 134 4.55 1.23 -8.86
N GLY A 135 4.70 2.00 -9.95
CA GLY A 135 3.60 2.35 -10.85
C GLY A 135 2.75 3.52 -10.33
N THR A 136 1.49 3.59 -10.78
CA THR A 136 0.58 4.67 -10.37
C THR A 136 -0.07 4.33 -9.03
N GLN A 137 -0.01 5.25 -8.06
CA GLN A 137 -0.73 5.08 -6.80
C GLN A 137 -2.22 4.86 -7.04
N PRO A 138 -2.85 3.91 -6.34
CA PRO A 138 -4.27 3.65 -6.53
C PRO A 138 -5.10 4.85 -6.07
N ALA A 139 -6.34 4.90 -6.54
CA ALA A 139 -7.30 5.86 -5.99
C ALA A 139 -7.52 5.58 -4.50
N GLN A 140 -7.79 6.63 -3.72
CA GLN A 140 -8.09 6.54 -2.29
C GLN A 140 -9.12 5.44 -1.96
N ARG A 141 -10.16 5.31 -2.79
CA ARG A 141 -11.23 4.33 -2.60
C ARG A 141 -10.75 2.88 -2.71
N LEU A 142 -9.76 2.60 -3.56
CA LEU A 142 -9.19 1.26 -3.70
C LEU A 142 -8.27 0.97 -2.51
N PHE A 143 -7.39 1.91 -2.16
CA PHE A 143 -6.54 1.82 -0.96
C PHE A 143 -7.35 1.48 0.31
N GLU A 144 -8.45 2.21 0.56
CA GLU A 144 -9.36 1.95 1.68
C GLU A 144 -10.06 0.60 1.56
N THR A 145 -10.43 0.18 0.34
CA THR A 145 -11.08 -1.11 0.12
C THR A 145 -10.13 -2.26 0.47
N GLU A 146 -8.87 -2.20 0.03
CA GLU A 146 -7.87 -3.23 0.33
C GLU A 146 -7.57 -3.33 1.83
N ILE A 147 -7.43 -2.19 2.52
CA ILE A 147 -7.26 -2.16 3.99
C ILE A 147 -8.46 -2.83 4.66
N TRP A 148 -9.68 -2.45 4.29
CA TRP A 148 -10.89 -3.00 4.89
C TRP A 148 -11.06 -4.50 4.62
N THR A 149 -10.73 -4.95 3.41
CA THR A 149 -10.77 -6.37 3.05
C THR A 149 -9.84 -7.18 3.95
N ARG A 150 -8.59 -6.76 4.13
CA ARG A 150 -7.64 -7.45 5.02
C ARG A 150 -8.09 -7.45 6.47
N LEU A 151 -8.56 -6.31 6.99
CA LEU A 151 -9.05 -6.22 8.37
C LEU A 151 -10.19 -7.20 8.67
N ARG A 152 -11.04 -7.51 7.68
CA ARG A 152 -12.15 -8.45 7.83
C ARG A 152 -11.73 -9.92 7.83
N GLU A 153 -10.53 -10.22 7.36
CA GLU A 153 -9.96 -11.57 7.34
C GLU A 153 -9.12 -11.87 8.58
N PHE A 154 -8.78 -10.84 9.36
CA PHE A 154 -7.98 -10.96 10.56
C PHE A 154 -8.79 -11.43 11.77
N ASP A 155 -8.12 -12.22 12.61
CA ASP A 155 -8.51 -12.50 13.98
C ASP A 155 -8.33 -11.23 14.84
N PRO A 156 -9.41 -10.68 15.41
CA PRO A 156 -9.35 -9.44 16.19
C PRO A 156 -8.62 -9.60 17.53
N THR A 157 -8.31 -10.83 17.96
CA THR A 157 -7.59 -11.10 19.21
C THR A 157 -6.07 -11.11 19.03
N ARG A 158 -5.58 -11.12 17.78
CA ARG A 158 -4.16 -11.19 17.43
C ARG A 158 -3.62 -9.84 16.96
N PRO A 159 -2.33 -9.55 17.17
CA PRO A 159 -1.76 -8.28 16.75
C PRO A 159 -1.80 -8.12 15.23
N ILE A 160 -1.93 -6.88 14.78
CA ILE A 160 -1.83 -6.46 13.38
C ILE A 160 -0.54 -5.66 13.23
N PHE A 161 0.41 -6.21 12.48
CA PHE A 161 1.69 -5.58 12.22
C PHE A 161 1.58 -4.60 11.06
N VAL A 162 2.03 -3.38 11.32
CA VAL A 162 2.00 -2.27 10.36
C VAL A 162 3.33 -1.53 10.46
N GLU A 163 3.87 -1.09 9.34
CA GLU A 163 5.03 -0.21 9.32
C GLU A 163 4.70 1.15 9.96
N ALA A 164 5.67 1.72 10.67
CA ALA A 164 5.56 3.02 11.31
C ALA A 164 5.59 4.18 10.29
N GLU A 165 4.51 4.33 9.55
CA GLU A 165 4.33 5.38 8.55
C GLU A 165 3.62 6.63 9.10
N SER A 166 3.65 7.70 8.30
CA SER A 166 2.91 8.92 8.60
C SER A 166 1.40 8.75 8.34
N ALA A 167 0.59 9.76 8.69
CA ALA A 167 -0.85 9.78 8.34
C ALA A 167 -1.11 9.72 6.82
N LEU A 168 -0.09 9.99 6.00
CA LEU A 168 -0.10 9.89 4.55
C LEU A 168 0.95 8.88 4.08
N VAL A 169 0.55 7.99 3.17
CA VAL A 169 1.47 7.12 2.41
C VAL A 169 1.45 7.62 0.98
N GLY A 170 2.47 8.40 0.63
CA GLY A 170 2.45 9.23 -0.58
C GLY A 170 1.26 10.18 -0.57
N ARG A 171 0.29 9.97 -1.49
CA ARG A 171 -0.95 10.77 -1.58
C ARG A 171 -2.15 10.07 -0.93
N ARG A 172 -1.98 8.87 -0.40
CA ARG A 172 -3.04 8.08 0.22
C ARG A 172 -3.14 8.43 1.70
N ARG A 173 -4.36 8.71 2.17
CA ARG A 173 -4.62 8.97 3.59
C ARG A 173 -4.89 7.65 4.29
N VAL A 174 -4.15 7.39 5.37
CA VAL A 174 -4.44 6.28 6.28
C VAL A 174 -5.78 6.53 6.96
N PRO A 175 -6.73 5.56 6.95
CA PRO A 175 -8.06 5.78 7.52
C PRO A 175 -8.03 6.04 9.02
N ARG A 176 -9.02 6.79 9.51
CA ARG A 176 -8.99 7.34 10.89
C ARG A 176 -8.85 6.28 11.97
N ARG A 177 -9.59 5.16 11.90
CA ARG A 177 -9.51 4.08 12.90
C ARG A 177 -8.12 3.45 12.94
N LEU A 178 -7.56 3.14 11.77
CA LEU A 178 -6.22 2.56 11.68
C LEU A 178 -5.16 3.54 12.17
N TRP A 179 -5.24 4.81 11.75
CA TRP A 179 -4.30 5.84 12.17
C TRP A 179 -4.30 6.06 13.70
N ARG A 180 -5.48 6.13 14.32
CA ARG A 180 -5.58 6.21 15.79
C ARG A 180 -4.98 4.99 16.48
N SER A 181 -5.17 3.81 15.90
CA SER A 181 -4.60 2.57 16.43
C SER A 181 -3.08 2.57 16.32
N MET A 182 -2.53 3.03 15.19
CA MET A 182 -1.08 3.21 15.01
C MET A 182 -0.49 4.21 16.00
N LEU A 183 -1.16 5.33 16.27
CA LEU A 183 -0.68 6.33 17.23
C LEU A 183 -0.57 5.79 18.67
N ALA A 184 -1.45 4.86 19.06
CA ALA A 184 -1.46 4.27 20.39
C ALA A 184 -0.70 2.93 20.47
N ALA A 185 -0.19 2.43 19.34
CA ALA A 185 0.36 1.10 19.24
C ALA A 185 1.75 1.00 19.89
N PRO A 186 2.06 -0.11 20.58
CA PRO A 186 3.42 -0.43 20.95
C PRO A 186 4.30 -0.63 19.70
N ARG A 187 5.59 -0.30 19.83
CA ARG A 187 6.56 -0.35 18.72
C ARG A 187 7.60 -1.44 18.93
N VAL A 188 7.85 -2.20 17.88
CA VAL A 188 9.03 -3.05 17.72
C VAL A 188 10.03 -2.27 16.87
N GLU A 189 11.20 -1.99 17.43
CA GLU A 189 12.24 -1.25 16.75
C GLU A 189 13.25 -2.20 16.09
N LEU A 190 13.46 -2.03 14.78
CA LEU A 190 14.51 -2.73 14.05
C LEU A 190 15.77 -1.89 14.04
N GLN A 191 16.88 -2.54 14.38
CA GLN A 191 18.22 -1.96 14.35
C GLN A 191 19.14 -2.81 13.48
N ALA A 192 19.99 -2.14 12.73
CA ALA A 192 21.00 -2.76 11.89
C ALA A 192 22.16 -1.77 11.71
N SER A 193 23.37 -2.29 11.50
CA SER A 193 24.54 -1.46 11.23
C SER A 193 24.35 -0.64 9.95
N VAL A 194 25.04 0.52 9.84
CA VAL A 194 25.02 1.32 8.61
C VAL A 194 25.42 0.48 7.40
N THR A 195 26.45 -0.35 7.55
CA THR A 195 26.98 -1.20 6.48
C THR A 195 25.96 -2.26 6.04
N ALA A 196 25.30 -2.95 6.98
CA ALA A 196 24.25 -3.92 6.63
C ALA A 196 23.09 -3.25 5.88
N ARG A 197 22.65 -2.07 6.35
CA ARG A 197 21.59 -1.28 5.69
C ARG A 197 22.00 -0.84 4.28
N ALA A 198 23.24 -0.40 4.09
CA ALA A 198 23.75 0.02 2.79
C ALA A 198 23.85 -1.14 1.78
N VAL A 199 24.25 -2.33 2.23
CA VAL A 199 24.24 -3.55 1.41
C VAL A 199 22.80 -3.89 0.99
N TYR A 200 21.87 -3.89 1.95
CA TYR A 200 20.46 -4.18 1.67
C TYR A 200 19.82 -3.19 0.70
N LEU A 201 20.09 -1.89 0.86
CA LEU A 201 19.54 -0.84 0.00
C LEU A 201 19.96 -0.99 -1.47
N GLN A 202 21.15 -1.54 -1.75
CA GLN A 202 21.56 -1.82 -3.13
C GLN A 202 20.64 -2.85 -3.80
N THR A 203 20.22 -3.88 -3.07
CA THR A 203 19.26 -4.85 -3.57
C THR A 203 17.85 -4.26 -3.64
N ALA A 204 17.40 -3.61 -2.57
CA ALA A 204 16.04 -3.07 -2.46
C ALA A 204 15.74 -1.97 -3.49
N TYR A 205 16.75 -1.20 -3.90
CA TYR A 205 16.65 -0.13 -4.90
C TYR A 205 17.37 -0.48 -6.21
N GLY A 206 17.58 -1.77 -6.52
CA GLY A 206 18.24 -2.20 -7.76
C GLY A 206 17.55 -1.66 -9.03
N ASP A 207 16.23 -1.50 -9.00
CA ASP A 207 15.44 -0.88 -10.07
C ASP A 207 15.76 0.60 -10.27
N VAL A 208 16.00 1.35 -9.20
CA VAL A 208 16.41 2.77 -9.27
C VAL A 208 17.88 2.88 -9.69
N ILE A 209 18.74 2.03 -9.14
CA ILE A 209 20.18 2.00 -9.45
C ILE A 209 20.42 1.68 -10.93
N SER A 210 19.62 0.80 -11.51
CA SER A 210 19.71 0.42 -12.92
C SER A 210 19.33 1.53 -13.92
N ASP A 211 18.73 2.63 -13.44
CA ASP A 211 18.36 3.79 -14.26
C ASP A 211 19.07 5.06 -13.77
N PRO A 212 20.21 5.43 -14.37
CA PRO A 212 21.00 6.60 -13.96
C PRO A 212 20.21 7.92 -14.01
N HIS A 213 19.25 8.07 -14.92
CA HIS A 213 18.43 9.28 -15.00
C HIS A 213 17.49 9.38 -13.79
N ARG A 214 16.87 8.26 -13.40
CA ARG A 214 16.03 8.22 -12.20
C ARG A 214 16.83 8.47 -10.93
N LEU A 215 17.97 7.80 -10.77
CA LEU A 215 18.82 7.98 -9.59
C LEU A 215 19.28 9.44 -9.46
N ASN A 216 19.79 10.04 -10.54
CA ASN A 216 20.22 11.43 -10.52
C ASN A 216 19.06 12.41 -10.23
N GLY A 217 17.90 12.20 -10.86
CA GLY A 217 16.71 13.02 -10.60
C GLY A 217 16.18 12.89 -9.17
N ALA A 218 16.38 11.74 -8.51
CA ALA A 218 16.07 11.58 -7.10
C ALA A 218 17.06 12.32 -6.21
N LEU A 219 18.37 12.23 -6.50
CA LEU A 219 19.41 12.97 -5.78
C LEU A 219 19.22 14.49 -5.90
N ASP A 220 18.75 14.99 -7.05
CA ASP A 220 18.45 16.42 -7.25
C ASP A 220 17.40 16.96 -6.27
N LYS A 221 16.43 16.13 -5.86
CA LYS A 221 15.41 16.53 -4.87
C LYS A 221 16.03 16.79 -3.48
N LEU A 222 17.21 16.25 -3.20
CA LEU A 222 17.89 16.39 -1.91
C LEU A 222 18.61 17.74 -1.76
N VAL A 223 18.80 18.51 -2.84
CA VAL A 223 19.46 19.84 -2.80
C VAL A 223 18.73 20.84 -1.90
N ALA A 224 17.44 20.64 -1.64
CA ALA A 224 16.69 21.47 -0.69
C ALA A 224 17.08 21.21 0.78
N LEU A 225 17.71 20.07 1.07
CA LEU A 225 18.03 19.59 2.42
C LEU A 225 19.53 19.35 2.62
N GLN A 226 20.32 19.38 1.55
CA GLN A 226 21.76 19.10 1.52
C GLN A 226 22.46 20.12 0.62
N SER A 227 23.76 20.32 0.83
CA SER A 227 24.54 21.23 -0.02
C SER A 227 24.65 20.71 -1.46
N LYS A 228 24.82 21.63 -2.42
CA LYS A 228 24.96 21.27 -3.83
C LYS A 228 26.22 20.46 -4.08
N GLU A 229 27.29 20.78 -3.36
CA GLU A 229 28.59 20.10 -3.41
C GLU A 229 28.42 18.63 -3.03
N ARG A 230 27.74 18.36 -1.91
CA ARG A 230 27.48 17.00 -1.43
C ARG A 230 26.60 16.20 -2.37
N VAL A 231 25.54 16.82 -2.91
CA VAL A 231 24.70 16.15 -3.92
C VAL A 231 25.52 15.84 -5.18
N SER A 232 26.46 16.71 -5.56
CA SER A 232 27.38 16.44 -6.67
C SER A 232 28.33 15.29 -6.39
N GLU A 233 28.86 15.18 -5.17
CA GLU A 233 29.68 14.04 -4.73
C GLU A 233 28.89 12.73 -4.82
N TRP A 234 27.65 12.71 -4.34
CA TRP A 234 26.77 11.55 -4.45
C TRP A 234 26.47 11.14 -5.88
N LYS A 235 26.27 12.12 -6.78
CA LYS A 235 26.13 11.85 -8.21
C LYS A 235 27.41 11.27 -8.83
N ALA A 236 28.58 11.72 -8.38
CA ALA A 236 29.86 11.15 -8.81
C ALA A 236 30.01 9.69 -8.36
N LEU A 237 29.68 9.37 -7.10
CA LEU A 237 29.63 7.98 -6.61
C LEU A 237 28.67 7.12 -7.44
N ALA A 238 27.46 7.63 -7.72
CA ALA A 238 26.49 6.96 -8.57
C ALA A 238 27.02 6.68 -9.98
N GLY A 239 27.69 7.67 -10.59
CA GLY A 239 28.31 7.55 -11.91
C GLY A 239 29.49 6.58 -11.96
N ALA A 240 30.21 6.43 -10.84
CA ALA A 240 31.31 5.47 -10.68
C ALA A 240 30.84 4.06 -10.29
N GLY A 241 29.54 3.83 -10.12
CA GLY A 241 28.99 2.54 -9.67
C GLY A 241 29.26 2.21 -8.20
N GLN A 242 29.68 3.20 -7.40
CA GLN A 242 30.02 3.04 -5.98
C GLN A 242 28.77 3.12 -5.09
N TYR A 243 27.77 2.28 -5.37
CA TYR A 243 26.44 2.36 -4.75
C TYR A 243 26.43 2.03 -3.26
N ALA A 244 27.32 1.15 -2.80
CA ALA A 244 27.47 0.85 -1.37
C ALA A 244 27.87 2.10 -0.59
N GLN A 245 28.92 2.79 -1.05
CA GLN A 245 29.39 4.02 -0.43
C GLN A 245 28.33 5.13 -0.51
N LEU A 246 27.68 5.28 -1.67
CA LEU A 246 26.58 6.23 -1.83
C LEU A 246 25.47 5.98 -0.80
N ALA A 247 25.06 4.72 -0.61
CA ALA A 247 24.03 4.36 0.36
C ALA A 247 24.48 4.66 1.81
N GLU A 248 25.73 4.33 2.17
CA GLU A 248 26.28 4.66 3.49
C GLU A 248 26.28 6.17 3.77
N GLU A 249 26.70 6.98 2.80
CA GLU A 249 26.72 8.43 2.93
C GLU A 249 25.30 9.01 3.03
N LEU A 250 24.35 8.55 2.20
CA LEU A 250 22.95 8.96 2.30
C LEU A 250 22.36 8.60 3.66
N ILE A 251 22.66 7.42 4.21
CA ILE A 251 22.22 7.00 5.54
C ILE A 251 22.77 7.97 6.59
N ARG A 252 24.09 8.16 6.64
CA ARG A 252 24.77 8.94 7.70
C ARG A 252 24.48 10.43 7.64
N GLU A 253 24.49 11.00 6.43
CA GLU A 253 24.49 12.45 6.25
C GLU A 253 23.09 13.02 6.04
N HIS A 254 22.13 12.18 5.59
CA HIS A 254 20.77 12.64 5.30
C HIS A 254 19.71 11.96 6.17
N TYR A 255 19.61 10.63 6.14
CA TYR A 255 18.48 9.95 6.77
C TYR A 255 18.59 9.88 8.30
N ASP A 256 19.68 9.33 8.84
CA ASP A 256 19.83 9.12 10.28
C ASP A 256 19.73 10.43 11.10
N PRO A 257 20.31 11.57 10.67
CA PRO A 257 20.14 12.85 11.37
C PRO A 257 18.69 13.35 11.40
N LEU A 258 17.93 13.14 10.33
CA LEU A 258 16.50 13.50 10.26
C LEU A 258 15.66 12.61 11.19
N TYR A 259 15.95 11.31 11.24
CA TYR A 259 15.32 10.37 12.17
C TYR A 259 15.66 10.68 13.63
N ALA A 260 16.91 11.04 13.94
CA ALA A 260 17.30 11.41 15.30
C ALA A 260 16.53 12.65 15.80
N ARG A 261 16.31 13.64 14.93
CA ARG A 261 15.50 14.83 15.26
C ARG A 261 14.03 14.50 15.50
N SER A 262 13.45 13.58 14.72
CA SER A 262 12.05 13.18 14.90
C SER A 262 11.86 12.32 16.16
N ARG A 263 12.81 11.43 16.45
CA ARG A 263 12.80 10.57 17.65
C ARG A 263 13.00 11.32 18.96
N LYS A 264 13.84 12.37 18.99
CA LYS A 264 14.00 13.21 20.20
C LYS A 264 12.70 13.88 20.68
N ARG A 265 11.69 13.97 19.82
CA ARG A 265 10.37 14.53 20.14
C ARG A 265 9.38 13.47 20.64
N ARG A 266 9.77 12.20 20.67
CA ARG A 266 8.95 11.09 21.15
C ARG A 266 9.33 10.74 22.59
N GLU A 267 8.32 10.47 23.40
CA GLU A 267 8.47 10.10 24.81
C GLU A 267 8.34 8.58 25.03
N ASP A 268 7.91 7.82 24.03
CA ASP A 268 7.68 6.38 24.11
C ASP A 268 8.92 5.54 23.71
N ALA A 269 9.36 4.67 24.62
CA ALA A 269 10.39 3.67 24.36
C ALA A 269 9.82 2.46 23.59
N PRO A 270 10.61 1.78 22.73
CA PRO A 270 10.16 0.57 22.06
C PRO A 270 9.88 -0.55 23.08
N VAL A 271 8.85 -1.37 22.83
CA VAL A 271 8.53 -2.52 23.69
C VAL A 271 9.46 -3.70 23.42
N GLN A 272 10.09 -3.72 22.25
CA GLN A 272 11.03 -4.74 21.81
C GLN A 272 11.99 -4.11 20.79
N THR A 273 13.27 -4.47 20.89
CA THR A 273 14.29 -4.13 19.89
C THR A 273 14.74 -5.41 19.22
N VAL A 274 14.76 -5.41 17.89
CA VAL A 274 15.23 -6.53 17.06
C VAL A 274 16.48 -6.07 16.32
N GLU A 275 17.62 -6.66 16.69
CA GLU A 275 18.88 -6.43 16.00
C GLU A 275 19.02 -7.42 14.84
N LEU A 276 19.24 -6.88 13.64
CA LEU A 276 19.49 -7.64 12.42
C LEU A 276 20.95 -7.46 12.02
N GLU A 277 21.71 -8.55 12.02
CA GLU A 277 23.08 -8.58 11.50
C GLU A 277 23.09 -8.49 9.96
N ASP A 278 22.12 -9.16 9.33
CA ASP A 278 21.87 -9.11 7.90
C ASP A 278 20.36 -9.15 7.58
N PHE A 279 20.04 -9.09 6.29
CA PHE A 279 18.67 -9.14 5.78
C PHE A 279 18.41 -10.43 4.99
N SER A 280 19.13 -11.50 5.33
CA SER A 280 18.88 -12.81 4.73
C SER A 280 17.48 -13.30 5.08
N ARG A 281 16.96 -14.22 4.27
CA ARG A 281 15.65 -14.82 4.53
C ARG A 281 15.61 -15.51 5.90
N GLU A 282 16.71 -16.14 6.32
CA GLU A 282 16.81 -16.83 7.61
C GLU A 282 16.72 -15.84 8.77
N SER A 283 17.53 -14.78 8.76
CA SER A 283 17.52 -13.73 9.78
C SER A 283 16.15 -13.05 9.89
N LEU A 284 15.53 -12.71 8.74
CA LEU A 284 14.20 -12.10 8.72
C LEU A 284 13.10 -13.04 9.22
N MET A 285 13.16 -14.33 8.90
CA MET A 285 12.19 -15.32 9.39
C MET A 285 12.34 -15.57 10.90
N LYS A 286 13.57 -15.63 11.41
CA LYS A 286 13.83 -15.73 12.84
C LYS A 286 13.29 -14.51 13.58
N ALA A 287 13.63 -13.31 13.12
CA ALA A 287 13.10 -12.06 13.65
C ALA A 287 11.57 -12.01 13.60
N ALA A 288 10.95 -12.49 12.52
CA ALA A 288 9.50 -12.55 12.40
C ALA A 288 8.86 -13.45 13.47
N GLN A 289 9.44 -14.62 13.75
CA GLN A 289 8.97 -15.53 14.79
C GLN A 289 9.07 -14.89 16.19
N ASP A 290 10.21 -14.25 16.48
CA ASP A 290 10.47 -13.56 17.75
C ASP A 290 9.52 -12.37 17.98
N VAL A 291 8.99 -11.78 16.91
CA VAL A 291 8.06 -10.63 16.98
C VAL A 291 6.60 -11.08 17.08
N ILE A 292 6.24 -12.21 16.45
CA ILE A 292 4.88 -12.76 16.48
C ILE A 292 4.55 -13.36 17.86
N VAL A 293 5.53 -14.00 18.50
CA VAL A 293 5.38 -14.66 19.80
C VAL A 293 6.02 -13.75 20.87
N PRO A 294 5.28 -12.81 21.48
CA PRO A 294 5.79 -11.99 22.57
C PRO A 294 6.12 -12.79 23.83
#